data_AF-A0A521X167-F1
#
_entry.id   AF-A0A521X167-F1
#
_cell.length_a   1.000
_cell.length_b   1.000
_cell.length_c   1.000
_cell.angle_alpha   90.00
_cell.angle_beta   90.00
_cell.angle_gamma   90.00
#
_symmetry.space_group_name_H-M   'P 1'
#
loop_
_entity.id
_entity.type
_entity.pdbx_description
1 polymer ?
#
loop_
_entity_poly.entity_id
_entity_poly.type
_entity_poly.pdbx_seq_one_letter_code
_entity_poly.pdbx_strand_id
1 'polypeptide(L)'
;MDQNYLIDLVSGLFGSKRAIETQTSRPCTYLSDSSGLTGVAKYLKRQEVVPVLSGVARYLKNLEELSVTNEEADFLESQEEALIADVGPKLENQIETLSSVAKYLKKLDQSPVSSVAKYMARQAINAKQAPKISGVAKYVAKHAVVIKKAPASSVTKYVEKQAKSPVISSVSKYLIKQSISAKNTAASTRVGKYLEDESIATRKAAAAAIVARYLEEQRLLAKEQEQEKEKAQQLAREKEMQKAQERAAAAAAATGVARYLEKQEILAKEKPPVSGVAKYMAKQIISSKEAPILSGVSKYVAKQAINAKEAPILSGVAKYLKKEAMAVKKMPKVSGVAKYIEKKAVSPVASGVSKYMMRQNISAKAKQEKA
;
A
#
# COMPACT_ATOMS: atom_id res chain seq x y z
N MET A 1 -79.29 50.22 19.12
CA MET A 1 -78.01 50.82 18.68
C MET A 1 -76.96 50.22 19.59
N ASP A 2 -76.51 49.03 19.22
CA ASP A 2 -76.06 48.03 20.19
C ASP A 2 -74.53 47.94 20.21
N GLN A 3 -74.00 47.99 21.42
CA GLN A 3 -72.61 48.29 21.77
C GLN A 3 -71.71 47.05 21.85
N ASN A 4 -71.76 46.13 20.89
CA ASN A 4 -71.02 44.86 20.98
C ASN A 4 -69.97 44.60 19.88
N TYR A 5 -69.46 45.64 19.21
CA TYR A 5 -68.49 45.46 18.11
C TYR A 5 -67.01 45.64 18.51
N LEU A 6 -66.69 45.86 19.79
CA LEU A 6 -65.31 46.19 20.19
C LEU A 6 -64.48 45.02 20.76
N ILE A 7 -65.05 43.82 20.90
CA ILE A 7 -64.36 42.68 21.56
C ILE A 7 -63.70 41.71 20.57
N ASP A 8 -64.05 41.74 19.28
CA ASP A 8 -63.56 40.74 18.31
C ASP A 8 -62.24 41.07 17.60
N LEU A 9 -61.62 42.23 17.87
CA LEU A 9 -60.38 42.62 17.17
C LEU A 9 -59.08 42.19 17.88
N VAL A 10 -59.13 41.71 19.13
CA VAL A 10 -57.92 41.39 19.93
C VAL A 10 -57.65 39.88 20.05
N SER A 11 -58.57 39.02 19.59
CA SER A 11 -58.42 37.55 19.69
C SER A 11 -57.51 36.91 18.62
N GLY A 12 -56.80 37.71 17.81
CA GLY A 12 -55.99 37.23 16.69
C GLY A 12 -54.55 36.79 17.00
N LEU A 13 -54.06 36.89 18.25
CA LEU A 13 -52.62 36.73 18.54
C LEU A 13 -52.23 35.60 19.50
N PHE A 14 -53.16 34.94 20.19
CA PHE A 14 -52.82 33.82 21.08
C PHE A 14 -53.86 32.70 21.03
N GLY A 15 -53.45 31.53 20.52
CA GLY A 15 -54.06 30.25 20.89
C GLY A 15 -55.03 29.66 19.87
N SER A 16 -54.47 29.01 18.84
CA SER A 16 -55.19 28.01 18.05
C SER A 16 -55.75 26.95 18.99
N LYS A 17 -57.08 26.92 19.15
CA LYS A 17 -57.81 25.82 19.76
C LYS A 17 -57.45 24.54 19.01
N ARG A 18 -56.75 23.61 19.67
CA ARG A 18 -56.59 22.24 19.18
C ARG A 18 -57.98 21.62 19.20
N ALA A 19 -58.52 21.33 18.02
CA ALA A 19 -59.62 20.42 17.89
C ALA A 19 -59.19 19.08 18.50
N ILE A 20 -59.93 18.64 19.52
CA ILE A 20 -59.80 17.30 20.09
C ILE A 20 -60.52 16.38 19.10
N GLU A 21 -59.80 15.94 18.07
CA GLU A 21 -60.19 14.76 17.31
C GLU A 21 -60.02 13.55 18.21
N THR A 22 -61.15 12.96 18.59
CA THR A 22 -61.20 11.64 19.23
C THR A 22 -60.65 10.61 18.26
N GLN A 23 -59.34 10.38 18.32
CA GLN A 23 -58.70 9.23 17.67
C GLN A 23 -59.27 7.96 18.29
N THR A 24 -60.11 7.26 17.54
CA THR A 24 -60.43 5.86 17.79
C THR A 24 -59.12 5.08 17.74
N SER A 25 -58.69 4.63 18.92
CA SER A 25 -57.51 3.81 19.12
C SER A 25 -57.61 2.56 18.26
N ARG A 26 -56.71 2.45 17.28
CA ARG A 26 -56.45 1.17 16.60
C ARG A 26 -56.09 0.14 17.66
N PRO A 27 -56.64 -1.08 17.61
CA PRO A 27 -56.19 -2.15 18.50
C PRO A 27 -54.71 -2.39 18.21
N CYS A 28 -53.87 -2.05 19.18
CA CYS A 28 -52.47 -2.39 19.18
C CYS A 28 -52.40 -3.90 19.29
N THR A 29 -52.21 -4.58 18.16
CA THR A 29 -51.84 -5.99 18.15
C THR A 29 -50.46 -6.09 18.77
N TYR A 30 -50.43 -6.49 20.04
CA TYR A 30 -49.20 -6.93 20.70
C TYR A 30 -48.66 -8.11 19.89
N LEU A 31 -47.63 -7.85 19.09
CA LEU A 31 -46.73 -8.86 18.59
C LEU A 31 -46.04 -9.47 19.81
N SER A 32 -46.61 -10.58 20.29
CA SER A 32 -46.00 -11.44 21.28
C SER A 32 -44.70 -11.96 20.70
N ASP A 33 -43.57 -11.34 21.05
CA ASP A 33 -42.26 -11.94 20.84
C ASP A 33 -42.30 -13.35 21.44
N SER A 34 -41.93 -14.37 20.65
CA SER A 34 -41.92 -15.80 21.03
C SER A 34 -41.07 -16.14 22.25
N SER A 35 -40.40 -15.14 22.85
CA SER A 35 -39.58 -15.29 24.04
C SER A 35 -40.35 -15.55 25.33
N GLY A 36 -41.68 -15.33 25.39
CA GLY A 36 -42.51 -15.59 26.58
C GLY A 36 -42.12 -14.79 27.84
N LEU A 37 -41.15 -13.88 27.74
CA LEU A 37 -40.61 -13.13 28.86
C LEU A 37 -41.50 -11.91 29.13
N THR A 38 -42.11 -11.88 30.30
CA THR A 38 -42.88 -10.74 30.81
C THR A 38 -42.00 -9.48 30.84
N GLY A 39 -42.61 -8.29 30.73
CA GLY A 39 -41.87 -7.02 30.72
C GLY A 39 -40.91 -6.85 31.91
N VAL A 40 -41.25 -7.46 33.06
CA VAL A 40 -40.41 -7.52 34.26
C VAL A 40 -39.16 -8.38 34.05
N ALA A 41 -39.31 -9.55 33.42
CA ALA A 41 -38.17 -10.42 33.10
C ALA A 41 -37.20 -9.76 32.09
N LYS A 42 -37.74 -8.97 31.13
CA LYS A 42 -36.90 -8.14 30.23
C LYS A 42 -36.16 -7.03 30.99
N TYR A 43 -36.75 -6.45 32.03
CA TYR A 43 -36.12 -5.42 32.85
C TYR A 43 -35.02 -6.00 33.75
N LEU A 44 -35.27 -7.13 34.41
CA LEU A 44 -34.29 -7.82 35.24
C LEU A 44 -33.11 -8.35 34.41
N LYS A 45 -33.35 -8.89 33.21
CA LYS A 45 -32.29 -9.28 32.28
C LYS A 45 -31.47 -8.10 31.75
N ARG A 46 -32.03 -6.88 31.73
CA ARG A 46 -31.27 -5.65 31.45
C ARG A 46 -30.52 -5.13 32.68
N GLN A 47 -30.93 -5.51 33.89
CA GLN A 47 -30.24 -5.20 35.15
C GLN A 47 -29.21 -6.26 35.57
N GLU A 48 -29.14 -7.41 34.90
CA GLU A 48 -27.95 -8.25 34.86
C GLU A 48 -26.83 -7.46 34.15
N VAL A 49 -26.29 -6.47 34.87
CA VAL A 49 -25.08 -5.75 34.54
C VAL A 49 -23.99 -6.80 34.58
N VAL A 50 -23.66 -7.32 33.39
CA VAL A 50 -22.41 -8.04 33.19
C VAL A 50 -21.33 -7.17 33.82
N PRO A 51 -20.63 -7.64 34.87
CA PRO A 51 -19.63 -6.81 35.53
C PRO A 51 -18.67 -6.36 34.44
N VAL A 52 -18.49 -5.04 34.29
CA VAL A 52 -17.54 -4.49 33.34
C VAL A 52 -16.17 -4.90 33.84
N LEU A 53 -15.72 -6.08 33.40
CA LEU A 53 -14.43 -6.63 33.77
C LEU A 53 -13.40 -5.59 33.39
N SER A 54 -12.64 -5.15 34.39
CA SER A 54 -11.47 -4.29 34.20
C SER A 54 -10.56 -4.93 33.15
N GLY A 55 -9.77 -4.13 32.42
CA GLY A 55 -8.90 -4.67 31.37
C GLY A 55 -7.99 -5.79 31.87
N VAL A 56 -7.62 -5.78 33.15
CA VAL A 56 -6.84 -6.83 33.82
C VAL A 56 -7.65 -8.12 33.99
N ALA A 57 -8.90 -8.02 34.44
CA ALA A 57 -9.76 -9.20 34.60
C ALA A 57 -10.08 -9.88 33.25
N ARG A 58 -10.20 -9.10 32.16
CA ARG A 58 -10.31 -9.69 30.82
C ARG A 58 -9.04 -10.40 30.37
N TYR A 59 -7.88 -9.84 30.70
CA TYR A 59 -6.61 -10.46 30.34
C TYR A 59 -6.38 -11.77 31.08
N LEU A 60 -6.70 -11.83 32.38
CA LEU A 60 -6.61 -13.06 33.17
C LEU A 60 -7.59 -14.13 32.68
N LYS A 61 -8.83 -13.76 32.36
CA LYS A 61 -9.80 -14.70 31.80
C LYS A 61 -9.35 -15.26 30.44
N ASN A 62 -8.79 -14.43 29.57
CA ASN A 62 -8.24 -14.90 28.29
C ASN A 62 -7.01 -15.81 28.47
N LEU A 63 -6.20 -15.60 29.51
CA LEU A 63 -5.08 -16.49 29.81
C LEU A 63 -5.58 -17.86 30.29
N GLU A 64 -6.62 -17.88 31.12
CA GLU A 64 -7.22 -19.11 31.64
C GLU A 64 -7.91 -19.92 30.52
N GLU A 65 -8.64 -19.24 29.62
CA GLU A 65 -9.25 -19.87 28.43
C GLU A 65 -8.18 -20.48 27.50
N LEU A 66 -7.00 -19.86 27.37
CA LEU A 66 -5.88 -20.41 26.59
C LEU A 66 -5.19 -21.60 27.26
N SER A 67 -5.18 -21.68 28.60
CA SER A 67 -4.65 -22.87 29.29
C SER A 67 -5.58 -24.08 29.17
N VAL A 68 -6.90 -23.88 29.24
CA VAL A 68 -7.88 -24.99 29.17
C VAL A 68 -7.89 -25.65 27.80
N THR A 69 -7.69 -24.89 26.72
CA THR A 69 -7.64 -25.47 25.36
C THR A 69 -6.40 -26.34 25.09
N ASN A 70 -5.39 -26.30 25.96
CA ASN A 70 -4.21 -27.16 25.82
C ASN A 70 -4.37 -28.50 26.57
N GLU A 71 -5.28 -28.61 27.53
CA GLU A 71 -5.52 -29.89 28.23
C GLU A 71 -6.41 -30.86 27.44
N GLU A 72 -7.24 -30.36 26.50
CA GLU A 72 -8.03 -31.21 25.60
C GLU A 72 -7.21 -31.80 24.42
N ALA A 73 -6.00 -31.30 24.18
CA ALA A 73 -5.10 -31.82 23.15
C ALA A 73 -4.32 -33.07 23.60
N ASP A 74 -4.21 -33.33 24.90
CA ASP A 74 -3.43 -34.45 25.47
C ASP A 74 -4.24 -35.76 25.58
N PHE A 75 -5.51 -35.80 25.16
CA PHE A 75 -6.37 -36.99 25.26
C PHE A 75 -6.43 -37.86 23.98
N LEU A 76 -5.75 -37.47 22.89
CA LEU A 76 -5.75 -38.21 21.62
C LEU A 76 -4.43 -38.90 21.27
N GLU A 77 -3.46 -38.92 22.18
CA GLU A 77 -2.15 -39.56 21.98
C GLU A 77 -2.01 -40.91 22.73
N SER A 78 -3.13 -41.54 23.11
CA SER A 78 -3.15 -42.84 23.81
C SER A 78 -3.46 -44.05 22.92
N GLN A 79 -3.25 -43.97 21.60
CA GLN A 79 -3.52 -45.10 20.69
C GLN A 79 -2.38 -45.48 19.72
N GLU A 80 -1.17 -44.93 19.87
CA GLU A 80 -0.01 -45.32 19.04
C GLU A 80 1.17 -45.95 19.82
N GLU A 81 1.08 -46.11 21.15
CA GLU A 81 2.15 -46.71 21.97
C GLU A 81 1.96 -48.22 22.23
N ALA A 82 1.88 -49.03 21.18
CA ALA A 82 1.83 -50.50 21.32
C ALA A 82 2.92 -51.28 20.56
N LEU A 83 3.96 -50.64 20.01
CA LEU A 83 4.95 -51.37 19.18
C LEU A 83 6.44 -51.08 19.42
N ILE A 84 6.85 -50.49 20.54
CA ILE A 84 8.29 -50.44 20.87
C ILE A 84 8.50 -50.77 22.34
N ALA A 85 8.38 -52.06 22.65
CA ALA A 85 8.93 -52.65 23.85
C ALA A 85 10.14 -53.50 23.44
N ASP A 86 11.34 -52.93 23.49
CA ASP A 86 12.49 -53.70 23.95
C ASP A 86 13.62 -52.79 24.46
N VAL A 87 14.24 -53.25 25.56
CA VAL A 87 15.46 -52.73 26.21
C VAL A 87 15.31 -51.46 27.08
N GLY A 88 15.00 -51.66 28.37
CA GLY A 88 15.48 -50.79 29.45
C GLY A 88 16.92 -51.16 29.88
N PRO A 89 17.42 -50.71 31.05
CA PRO A 89 17.04 -49.56 31.88
C PRO A 89 18.29 -48.69 32.21
N LYS A 90 18.20 -47.85 33.26
CA LYS A 90 19.31 -47.30 34.07
C LYS A 90 19.84 -45.90 33.64
N LEU A 91 19.36 -44.86 34.32
CA LEU A 91 20.12 -44.17 35.38
C LEU A 91 19.45 -42.85 35.76
N GLU A 92 18.75 -42.92 36.87
CA GLU A 92 18.49 -41.81 37.77
C GLU A 92 19.81 -41.40 38.44
N ASN A 93 19.93 -40.12 38.79
CA ASN A 93 21.04 -39.44 39.49
C ASN A 93 22.13 -38.78 38.63
N GLN A 94 21.86 -37.55 38.20
CA GLN A 94 22.81 -36.43 38.20
C GLN A 94 22.07 -35.10 37.93
N ILE A 95 21.30 -34.65 38.93
CA ILE A 95 20.93 -33.24 39.04
C ILE A 95 22.14 -32.55 39.71
N GLU A 96 22.54 -31.38 39.20
CA GLU A 96 23.70 -30.57 39.64
C GLU A 96 25.04 -30.82 38.94
N THR A 97 25.03 -31.01 37.63
CA THR A 97 26.03 -30.33 36.79
C THR A 97 25.32 -29.70 35.61
N LEU A 98 24.72 -28.53 35.83
CA LEU A 98 24.27 -27.68 34.73
C LEU A 98 25.50 -27.30 33.90
N SER A 99 25.75 -28.16 32.92
CA SER A 99 26.76 -28.09 31.89
C SER A 99 26.90 -26.63 31.46
N SER A 100 28.15 -26.19 31.30
CA SER A 100 28.47 -24.92 30.65
C SER A 100 27.67 -24.72 29.35
N VAL A 101 27.27 -25.81 28.69
CA VAL A 101 26.36 -25.84 27.55
C VAL A 101 24.94 -25.40 27.91
N ALA A 102 24.35 -25.86 29.00
CA ALA A 102 23.03 -25.40 29.46
C ALA A 102 23.04 -23.91 29.82
N LYS A 103 24.13 -23.40 30.42
CA LYS A 103 24.33 -21.95 30.61
C LYS A 103 24.47 -21.21 29.29
N TYR A 104 25.08 -21.82 28.27
CA TYR A 104 25.22 -21.23 26.93
C TYR A 104 23.89 -21.20 26.16
N LEU A 105 23.09 -22.27 26.27
CA LEU A 105 21.77 -22.36 25.64
C LEU A 105 20.78 -21.37 26.27
N LYS A 106 20.79 -21.24 27.60
CA LYS A 106 19.99 -20.20 28.30
C LYS A 106 20.42 -18.77 27.93
N LYS A 107 21.68 -18.58 27.53
CA LYS A 107 22.22 -17.32 26.99
C LYS A 107 21.91 -17.13 25.50
N LEU A 108 21.57 -18.19 24.77
CA LEU A 108 21.07 -18.14 23.39
C LEU A 108 19.57 -17.81 23.34
N ASP A 109 18.79 -18.31 24.30
CA ASP A 109 17.35 -17.97 24.43
C ASP A 109 17.14 -16.50 24.81
N GLN A 110 18.14 -15.88 25.45
CA GLN A 110 18.32 -14.44 25.42
C GLN A 110 18.85 -14.05 24.03
N SER A 111 17.96 -14.11 23.04
CA SER A 111 18.26 -13.66 21.67
C SER A 111 19.06 -12.36 21.71
N PRO A 112 20.20 -12.26 21.00
CA PRO A 112 20.94 -11.01 20.92
C PRO A 112 20.02 -10.05 20.17
N VAL A 113 19.26 -9.25 20.93
CA VAL A 113 18.36 -8.23 20.39
C VAL A 113 19.18 -7.44 19.39
N SER A 114 18.90 -7.65 18.10
CA SER A 114 19.71 -7.13 17.01
C SER A 114 19.88 -5.63 17.22
N SER A 115 20.99 -5.05 16.76
CA SER A 115 21.18 -3.60 16.85
C SER A 115 19.97 -2.83 16.32
N VAL A 116 19.32 -3.38 15.29
CA VAL A 116 18.04 -2.91 14.73
C VAL A 116 16.88 -3.10 15.69
N ALA A 117 16.71 -4.26 16.33
CA ALA A 117 15.67 -4.46 17.33
C ALA A 117 15.85 -3.57 18.56
N LYS A 118 17.09 -3.32 19.01
CA LYS A 118 17.40 -2.31 20.05
C LYS A 118 17.07 -0.91 19.57
N TYR A 119 17.36 -0.58 18.31
CA TYR A 119 17.03 0.71 17.71
C TYR A 119 15.51 0.92 17.57
N MET A 120 14.78 -0.09 17.11
CA MET A 120 13.32 -0.10 17.01
C MET A 120 12.67 -0.02 18.40
N ALA A 121 13.21 -0.72 19.40
CA ALA A 121 12.75 -0.61 20.78
C ALA A 121 13.01 0.81 21.32
N ARG A 122 14.19 1.41 21.05
CA ARG A 122 14.48 2.81 21.41
C ARG A 122 13.59 3.80 20.67
N GLN A 123 13.31 3.59 19.39
CA GLN A 123 12.37 4.40 18.61
C GLN A 123 10.95 4.27 19.16
N ALA A 124 10.50 3.07 19.53
CA ALA A 124 9.20 2.85 20.13
C ALA A 124 9.09 3.49 21.53
N ILE A 125 10.16 3.45 22.33
CA ILE A 125 10.22 4.15 23.62
C ILE A 125 10.22 5.66 23.41
N ASN A 126 11.01 6.18 22.47
CA ASN A 126 11.05 7.61 22.13
C ASN A 126 9.72 8.12 21.54
N ALA A 127 9.01 7.28 20.76
CA ALA A 127 7.68 7.59 20.25
C ALA A 127 6.61 7.59 21.36
N LYS A 128 6.74 6.71 22.36
CA LYS A 128 5.89 6.74 23.59
C LYS A 128 6.27 7.89 24.53
N GLN A 129 7.52 8.33 24.47
CA GLN A 129 8.05 9.53 25.15
C GLN A 129 7.93 10.79 24.29
N ALA A 130 7.21 10.75 23.16
CA ALA A 130 6.79 11.94 22.44
C ALA A 130 6.24 12.93 23.48
N PRO A 131 6.64 14.20 23.44
CA PRO A 131 6.52 15.12 24.56
C PRO A 131 5.08 15.08 25.05
N LYS A 132 4.88 14.54 26.26
CA LYS A 132 3.62 14.64 26.99
C LYS A 132 3.27 16.11 26.91
N ILE A 133 2.24 16.43 26.10
CA ILE A 133 1.76 17.78 25.81
C ILE A 133 1.99 18.60 27.07
N SER A 134 2.92 19.57 27.00
CA SER A 134 3.43 20.27 28.18
C SER A 134 2.23 20.74 29.01
N GLY A 135 2.35 20.81 30.33
CA GLY A 135 1.24 21.26 31.18
C GLY A 135 0.59 22.55 30.65
N VAL A 136 1.41 23.43 30.05
CA VAL A 136 1.01 24.62 29.30
C VAL A 136 0.23 24.30 28.02
N ALA A 137 0.69 23.40 27.15
CA ALA A 137 -0.07 23.02 25.96
C ALA A 137 -1.38 22.29 26.31
N LYS A 138 -1.44 21.53 27.41
CA LYS A 138 -2.69 20.99 27.96
C LYS A 138 -3.58 22.10 28.51
N TYR A 139 -3.01 23.08 29.19
CA TYR A 139 -3.73 24.26 29.68
C TYR A 139 -4.30 25.07 28.52
N VAL A 140 -3.51 25.40 27.50
CA VAL A 140 -3.95 26.12 26.30
C VAL A 140 -5.01 25.31 25.54
N ALA A 141 -4.88 23.98 25.39
CA ALA A 141 -5.92 23.17 24.77
C ALA A 141 -7.22 23.13 25.59
N LYS A 142 -7.11 23.00 26.92
CA LYS A 142 -8.26 23.00 27.84
C LYS A 142 -8.95 24.38 27.85
N HIS A 143 -8.18 25.46 27.80
CA HIS A 143 -8.70 26.83 27.71
C HIS A 143 -9.18 27.20 26.30
N ALA A 144 -8.64 26.63 25.23
CA ALA A 144 -9.15 26.79 23.87
C ALA A 144 -10.52 26.11 23.68
N VAL A 145 -10.75 24.97 24.33
CA VAL A 145 -12.09 24.34 24.39
C VAL A 145 -13.05 25.17 25.26
N VAL A 146 -12.55 25.82 26.31
CA VAL A 146 -13.35 26.78 27.10
C VAL A 146 -13.65 28.06 26.32
N ILE A 147 -12.78 28.52 25.41
CA ILE A 147 -13.07 29.65 24.50
C ILE A 147 -14.15 29.25 23.48
N LYS A 148 -14.21 27.99 23.02
CA LYS A 148 -15.34 27.46 22.23
C LYS A 148 -16.63 27.24 23.05
N LYS A 149 -16.54 27.30 24.39
CA LYS A 149 -17.66 27.30 25.34
C LYS A 149 -17.77 28.63 26.10
N ALA A 150 -17.15 29.71 25.62
CA ALA A 150 -17.55 31.03 26.06
C ALA A 150 -19.04 31.17 25.71
N PRO A 151 -19.85 31.89 26.51
CA PRO A 151 -21.23 32.15 26.16
C PRO A 151 -21.21 32.90 24.83
N ALA A 152 -21.39 32.16 23.73
CA ALA A 152 -21.60 32.70 22.42
C ALA A 152 -22.62 33.82 22.61
N SER A 153 -22.23 35.05 22.30
CA SER A 153 -23.11 36.21 22.32
C SER A 153 -24.44 35.80 21.69
N SER A 154 -25.56 36.33 22.17
CA SER A 154 -26.88 36.03 21.62
C SER A 154 -26.89 36.09 20.08
N VAL A 155 -26.11 37.00 19.51
CA VAL A 155 -25.83 37.16 18.08
C VAL A 155 -25.12 35.95 17.45
N THR A 156 -24.04 35.43 18.04
CA THR A 156 -23.36 34.23 17.50
C THR A 156 -24.23 32.98 17.59
N LYS A 157 -25.04 32.84 18.65
CA LYS A 157 -26.06 31.79 18.72
C LYS A 157 -27.14 31.95 17.65
N TYR A 158 -27.54 33.18 17.35
CA TYR A 158 -28.52 33.48 16.30
C TYR A 158 -27.98 33.17 14.90
N VAL A 159 -26.74 33.56 14.61
CA VAL A 159 -26.07 33.28 13.32
C VAL A 159 -25.84 31.77 13.13
N GLU A 160 -25.39 31.05 14.17
CA GLU A 160 -25.30 29.59 14.10
C GLU A 160 -26.66 28.92 13.92
N LYS A 161 -27.72 29.44 14.55
CA LYS A 161 -29.08 28.89 14.38
C LYS A 161 -29.59 29.12 12.95
N GLN A 162 -29.30 30.28 12.35
CA GLN A 162 -29.59 30.57 10.95
C GLN A 162 -28.76 29.69 9.99
N ALA A 163 -27.52 29.35 10.34
CA ALA A 163 -26.67 28.45 9.54
C ALA A 163 -27.11 26.98 9.64
N LYS A 164 -27.63 26.55 10.79
CA LYS A 164 -28.05 25.15 11.06
C LYS A 164 -29.45 24.83 10.55
N SER A 165 -30.33 25.81 10.45
CA SER A 165 -31.62 25.68 9.77
C SER A 165 -31.65 26.67 8.61
N PRO A 166 -31.24 26.30 7.37
CA PRO A 166 -31.54 27.14 6.24
C PRO A 166 -33.04 27.45 6.29
N VAL A 167 -33.43 28.72 6.16
CA VAL A 167 -34.83 29.11 6.12
C VAL A 167 -35.42 28.47 4.86
N ILE A 168 -35.91 27.24 5.00
CA ILE A 168 -36.51 26.49 3.89
C ILE A 168 -37.75 27.29 3.52
N SER A 169 -37.72 27.93 2.34
CA SER A 169 -38.83 28.71 1.84
C SER A 169 -40.11 27.87 1.85
N SER A 170 -41.28 28.49 1.98
CA SER A 170 -42.56 27.79 1.90
C SER A 170 -42.67 26.95 0.62
N VAL A 171 -42.14 27.47 -0.49
CA VAL A 171 -42.04 26.79 -1.79
C VAL A 171 -41.14 25.55 -1.69
N SER A 172 -39.96 25.67 -1.09
CA SER A 172 -39.04 24.54 -0.90
C SER A 172 -39.67 23.45 0.00
N LYS A 173 -40.41 23.83 1.05
CA LYS A 173 -41.17 22.88 1.88
C LYS A 173 -42.24 22.16 1.06
N TYR A 174 -42.94 22.88 0.19
CA TYR A 174 -43.95 22.32 -0.69
C TYR A 174 -43.35 21.34 -1.70
N LEU A 175 -42.25 21.69 -2.37
CA LEU A 175 -41.56 20.80 -3.31
C LEU A 175 -41.03 19.53 -2.62
N ILE A 176 -40.47 19.66 -1.42
CA ILE A 176 -40.04 18.51 -0.61
C ILE A 176 -41.26 17.63 -0.31
N LYS A 177 -42.37 18.21 0.17
CA LYS A 177 -43.59 17.46 0.47
C LYS A 177 -44.15 16.75 -0.77
N GLN A 178 -44.18 17.44 -1.92
CA GLN A 178 -44.64 16.89 -3.20
C GLN A 178 -43.74 15.74 -3.69
N SER A 179 -42.42 15.86 -3.52
CA SER A 179 -41.47 14.81 -3.88
C SER A 179 -41.62 13.57 -2.99
N ILE A 180 -41.89 13.75 -1.69
CA ILE A 180 -42.12 12.64 -0.76
C ILE A 180 -43.44 11.95 -1.08
N SER A 181 -44.52 12.70 -1.33
CA SER A 181 -45.79 12.11 -1.74
C SER A 181 -45.66 11.34 -3.06
N ALA A 182 -44.93 11.88 -4.04
CA ALA A 182 -44.69 11.20 -5.32
C ALA A 182 -43.89 9.90 -5.16
N LYS A 183 -42.90 9.87 -4.25
CA LYS A 183 -42.16 8.66 -3.91
C LYS A 183 -43.05 7.62 -3.23
N ASN A 184 -43.88 8.04 -2.28
CA ASN A 184 -44.81 7.14 -1.59
C ASN A 184 -45.88 6.56 -2.52
N THR A 185 -46.39 7.36 -3.45
CA THR A 185 -47.32 6.85 -4.48
C THR A 185 -46.63 5.91 -5.45
N ALA A 186 -45.39 6.20 -5.88
CA ALA A 186 -44.62 5.30 -6.73
C ALA A 186 -44.34 3.95 -6.05
N ALA A 187 -43.90 3.96 -4.79
CA ALA A 187 -43.64 2.76 -3.98
C ALA A 187 -44.91 1.91 -3.74
N SER A 188 -46.11 2.51 -3.84
CA SER A 188 -47.38 1.78 -3.75
C SER A 188 -47.68 0.94 -5.00
N THR A 189 -47.15 1.34 -6.17
CA THR A 189 -47.34 0.61 -7.43
C THR A 189 -46.36 -0.55 -7.57
N ARG A 190 -46.78 -1.65 -8.22
CA ARG A 190 -45.92 -2.82 -8.44
C ARG A 190 -44.66 -2.48 -9.25
N VAL A 191 -44.77 -1.57 -10.22
CA VAL A 191 -43.64 -1.11 -11.04
C VAL A 191 -42.66 -0.30 -10.20
N GLY A 192 -43.13 0.60 -9.34
CA GLY A 192 -42.25 1.37 -8.47
C GLY A 192 -41.46 0.50 -7.49
N LYS A 193 -42.08 -0.56 -6.94
CA LYS A 193 -41.36 -1.54 -6.10
C LYS A 193 -40.23 -2.24 -6.87
N TYR A 194 -40.51 -2.67 -8.10
CA TYR A 194 -39.49 -3.33 -8.93
C TYR A 194 -38.29 -2.41 -9.21
N LEU A 195 -38.54 -1.14 -9.55
CA LEU A 195 -37.47 -0.15 -9.79
C LEU A 195 -36.68 0.15 -8.52
N GLU A 196 -37.33 0.19 -7.37
CA GLU A 196 -36.65 0.37 -6.08
C GLU A 196 -35.78 -0.84 -5.73
N ASP A 197 -36.27 -2.05 -5.93
CA ASP A 197 -35.52 -3.30 -5.74
C ASP A 197 -34.29 -3.37 -6.67
N GLU A 198 -34.42 -2.96 -7.93
CA GLU A 198 -33.30 -2.85 -8.88
C GLU A 198 -32.27 -1.82 -8.38
N SER A 199 -32.71 -0.67 -7.86
CA SER A 199 -31.83 0.34 -7.28
C SER A 199 -31.11 -0.15 -6.01
N ILE A 200 -31.78 -0.99 -5.21
CA ILE A 200 -31.18 -1.60 -4.02
C ILE A 200 -30.17 -2.66 -4.44
N ALA A 201 -30.49 -3.48 -5.46
CA ALA A 201 -29.60 -4.49 -6.00
C ALA A 201 -28.32 -3.86 -6.57
N THR A 202 -28.42 -2.77 -7.32
CA THR A 202 -27.26 -2.03 -7.84
C THR A 202 -26.39 -1.44 -6.72
N ARG A 203 -26.99 -0.87 -5.68
CA ARG A 203 -26.25 -0.38 -4.49
C ARG A 203 -25.57 -1.52 -3.73
N LYS A 204 -26.24 -2.66 -3.55
CA LYS A 204 -25.65 -3.85 -2.92
C LYS A 204 -24.49 -4.40 -3.75
N ALA A 205 -24.65 -4.49 -5.07
CA ALA A 205 -23.59 -4.92 -5.97
C ALA A 205 -22.37 -3.97 -5.93
N ALA A 206 -22.62 -2.65 -5.91
CA ALA A 206 -21.55 -1.66 -5.77
C ALA A 206 -20.83 -1.78 -4.41
N ALA A 207 -21.57 -1.96 -3.31
CA ALA A 207 -20.98 -2.19 -1.99
C ALA A 207 -20.15 -3.49 -1.95
N ALA A 208 -20.65 -4.58 -2.52
CA ALA A 208 -19.94 -5.85 -2.62
C ALA A 208 -18.65 -5.71 -3.45
N ALA A 209 -18.66 -4.92 -4.54
CA ALA A 209 -17.47 -4.63 -5.32
C ALA A 209 -16.41 -3.86 -4.52
N ILE A 210 -16.81 -2.93 -3.65
CA ILE A 210 -15.88 -2.22 -2.76
C ILE A 210 -15.26 -3.19 -1.74
N VAL A 211 -16.07 -4.05 -1.12
CA VAL A 211 -15.57 -5.06 -0.17
C VAL A 211 -14.63 -6.05 -0.87
N ALA A 212 -14.94 -6.49 -2.09
CA ALA A 212 -14.09 -7.37 -2.87
C ALA A 212 -12.72 -6.74 -3.16
N ARG A 213 -12.69 -5.47 -3.57
CA ARG A 213 -11.43 -4.72 -3.78
C ARG A 213 -10.60 -4.64 -2.51
N TYR A 214 -11.22 -4.38 -1.37
CA TYR A 214 -10.51 -4.31 -0.09
C TYR A 214 -9.89 -5.67 0.30
N LEU A 215 -10.61 -6.78 0.09
CA LEU A 215 -10.09 -8.12 0.34
C LEU A 215 -8.96 -8.50 -0.64
N GLU A 216 -9.05 -8.08 -1.90
CA GLU A 216 -7.97 -8.26 -2.87
C GLU A 216 -6.73 -7.46 -2.50
N GLU A 217 -6.89 -6.20 -2.07
CA GLU A 217 -5.80 -5.36 -1.60
C GLU A 217 -5.10 -5.97 -0.38
N GLN A 218 -5.87 -6.50 0.59
CA GLN A 218 -5.29 -7.24 1.72
C GLN A 218 -4.47 -8.47 1.27
N ARG A 219 -4.95 -9.21 0.26
CA ARG A 219 -4.21 -10.35 -0.31
C ARG A 219 -2.93 -9.93 -1.03
N LEU A 220 -2.95 -8.79 -1.73
CA LEU A 220 -1.77 -8.26 -2.40
C LEU A 220 -0.72 -7.82 -1.37
N LEU A 221 -1.12 -7.10 -0.33
CA LEU A 221 -0.21 -6.71 0.76
C LEU A 221 0.41 -7.92 1.45
N ALA A 222 -0.36 -8.99 1.67
CA ALA A 222 0.18 -10.24 2.23
C ALA A 222 1.23 -10.87 1.30
N LYS A 223 0.95 -10.95 -0.01
CA LYS A 223 1.90 -11.46 -1.01
C LYS A 223 3.15 -10.60 -1.14
N GLU A 224 3.00 -9.27 -1.07
CA GLU A 224 4.14 -8.35 -1.08
C GLU A 224 5.03 -8.56 0.13
N GLN A 225 4.45 -8.73 1.33
CA GLN A 225 5.21 -9.05 2.54
C GLN A 225 5.92 -10.41 2.44
N GLU A 226 5.29 -11.41 1.83
CA GLU A 226 5.94 -12.71 1.58
C GLU A 226 7.12 -12.57 0.61
N GLN A 227 6.95 -11.83 -0.49
CA GLN A 227 8.03 -11.56 -1.43
C GLN A 227 9.16 -10.76 -0.80
N GLU A 228 8.87 -9.81 0.08
CA GLU A 228 9.89 -9.08 0.82
C GLU A 228 10.64 -9.98 1.79
N LYS A 229 9.96 -10.91 2.47
CA LYS A 229 10.60 -11.91 3.33
C LYS A 229 11.49 -12.85 2.51
N GLU A 230 11.03 -13.33 1.37
CA GLU A 230 11.82 -14.17 0.46
C GLU A 230 13.06 -13.43 -0.06
N LYS A 231 12.90 -12.17 -0.51
CA LYS A 231 14.02 -11.32 -0.93
C LYS A 231 15.00 -11.08 0.22
N ALA A 232 14.52 -10.84 1.43
CA ALA A 232 15.36 -10.68 2.61
C ALA A 232 16.13 -11.97 2.94
N GLN A 233 15.50 -13.14 2.81
CA GLN A 233 16.16 -14.44 2.97
C GLN A 233 17.21 -14.70 1.89
N GLN A 234 16.92 -14.37 0.63
CA GLN A 234 17.88 -14.48 -0.46
C GLN A 234 19.10 -13.58 -0.24
N LEU A 235 18.86 -12.33 0.15
CA LEU A 235 19.92 -11.38 0.45
C LEU A 235 20.75 -11.83 1.67
N ALA A 236 20.12 -12.43 2.68
CA ALA A 236 20.83 -13.05 3.80
C ALA A 236 21.72 -14.21 3.35
N ARG A 237 21.21 -15.11 2.50
CA ARG A 237 22.00 -16.20 1.91
C ARG A 237 23.17 -15.68 1.07
N GLU A 238 22.95 -14.66 0.26
CA GLU A 238 24.01 -14.04 -0.54
C GLU A 238 25.10 -13.43 0.34
N LYS A 239 24.72 -12.70 1.40
CA LYS A 239 25.68 -12.16 2.38
C LYS A 239 26.45 -13.26 3.09
N GLU A 240 25.81 -14.38 3.44
CA GLU A 240 26.49 -15.53 4.03
C GLU A 240 27.48 -16.17 3.06
N MET A 241 27.11 -16.31 1.78
CA MET A 241 28.00 -16.78 0.72
C MET A 241 29.19 -15.84 0.51
N GLN A 242 28.98 -14.53 0.47
CA GLN A 242 30.06 -13.54 0.36
C GLN A 242 30.99 -13.60 1.58
N LYS A 243 30.43 -13.66 2.79
CA LYS A 243 31.21 -13.81 4.03
C LYS A 243 31.99 -15.14 4.06
N ALA A 244 31.44 -16.21 3.51
CA ALA A 244 32.15 -17.48 3.35
C ALA A 244 33.28 -17.38 2.32
N GLN A 245 33.06 -16.69 1.21
CA GLN A 245 34.09 -16.41 0.21
C GLN A 245 35.22 -15.54 0.79
N GLU A 246 34.90 -14.49 1.55
CA GLU A 246 35.90 -13.66 2.25
C GLU A 246 36.72 -14.47 3.26
N ARG A 247 36.07 -15.36 4.02
CA ARG A 247 36.78 -16.28 4.94
C ARG A 247 37.67 -17.26 4.19
N ALA A 248 37.20 -17.80 3.07
CA ALA A 248 37.98 -18.70 2.22
C ALA A 248 39.16 -17.96 1.57
N ALA A 249 38.97 -16.73 1.09
CA ALA A 249 40.02 -15.88 0.55
C ALA A 249 41.04 -15.48 1.63
N ALA A 250 40.58 -15.13 2.84
CA ALA A 250 41.46 -14.84 3.98
C ALA A 250 42.26 -16.08 4.41
N ALA A 251 41.65 -17.26 4.41
CA ALA A 251 42.34 -18.52 4.67
C ALA A 251 43.35 -18.86 3.56
N ALA A 252 43.01 -18.62 2.29
CA ALA A 252 43.93 -18.79 1.17
C ALA A 252 45.12 -17.82 1.25
N ALA A 253 44.88 -16.53 1.56
CA ALA A 253 45.92 -15.51 1.74
C ALA A 253 46.81 -15.75 2.98
N ALA A 254 46.35 -16.56 3.94
CA ALA A 254 47.17 -17.02 5.06
C ALA A 254 48.21 -18.08 4.62
N THR A 255 47.99 -18.78 3.51
CA THR A 255 48.96 -19.75 2.98
C THR A 255 50.11 -19.02 2.25
N GLY A 256 51.36 -19.43 2.51
CA GLY A 256 52.56 -18.80 1.93
C GLY A 256 52.60 -18.84 0.39
N VAL A 257 51.91 -19.80 -0.23
CA VAL A 257 51.82 -19.95 -1.69
C VAL A 257 50.98 -18.84 -2.33
N ALA A 258 49.84 -18.46 -1.72
CA ALA A 258 49.01 -17.37 -2.24
C ALA A 258 49.76 -16.03 -2.20
N ARG A 259 50.50 -15.76 -1.11
CA ARG A 259 51.36 -14.58 -1.01
C ARG A 259 52.47 -14.55 -2.05
N TYR A 260 53.02 -15.72 -2.41
CA TYR A 260 54.02 -15.82 -3.46
C TYR A 260 53.43 -15.50 -4.84
N LEU A 261 52.23 -16.00 -5.15
CA LEU A 261 51.54 -15.71 -6.41
C LEU A 261 51.13 -14.24 -6.53
N GLU A 262 50.59 -13.61 -5.47
CA GLU A 262 50.35 -12.16 -5.47
C GLU A 262 51.64 -11.37 -5.71
N LYS A 263 52.75 -11.78 -5.07
CA LYS A 263 54.05 -11.13 -5.25
C LYS A 263 54.58 -11.28 -6.69
N GLN A 264 54.33 -12.42 -7.33
CA GLN A 264 54.64 -12.66 -8.74
C GLN A 264 53.76 -11.80 -9.66
N GLU A 265 52.47 -11.64 -9.37
CA GLU A 265 51.60 -10.76 -10.14
C GLU A 265 51.99 -9.29 -10.02
N ILE A 266 52.38 -8.85 -8.82
CA ILE A 266 52.89 -7.48 -8.60
C ILE A 266 54.18 -7.27 -9.39
N LEU A 267 55.10 -8.24 -9.35
CA LEU A 267 56.33 -8.21 -10.16
C LEU A 267 56.06 -8.24 -11.68
N ALA A 268 54.98 -8.88 -12.13
CA ALA A 268 54.58 -8.89 -13.54
C ALA A 268 53.86 -7.59 -13.97
N LYS A 269 53.11 -6.96 -13.07
CA LYS A 269 52.41 -5.68 -13.30
C LYS A 269 53.36 -4.49 -13.19
N GLU A 270 54.34 -4.55 -12.31
CA GLU A 270 55.53 -3.70 -12.32
C GLU A 270 56.37 -4.07 -13.53
N LYS A 271 55.99 -3.54 -14.71
CA LYS A 271 56.84 -3.59 -15.90
C LYS A 271 58.26 -3.20 -15.47
N PRO A 272 59.29 -4.00 -15.77
CA PRO A 272 60.63 -3.75 -15.26
C PRO A 272 61.02 -2.31 -15.61
N PRO A 273 61.67 -1.56 -14.70
CA PRO A 273 62.08 -0.20 -14.95
C PRO A 273 62.83 -0.17 -16.29
N VAL A 274 62.28 0.55 -17.27
CA VAL A 274 62.79 0.60 -18.64
C VAL A 274 64.30 0.77 -18.58
N SER A 275 65.01 -0.27 -18.98
CA SER A 275 66.48 -0.34 -18.84
C SER A 275 67.11 0.87 -19.51
N GLY A 276 68.26 1.34 -19.00
CA GLY A 276 68.95 2.52 -19.56
C GLY A 276 69.20 2.40 -21.07
N VAL A 277 69.38 1.17 -21.55
CA VAL A 277 69.51 0.85 -22.98
C VAL A 277 68.20 1.07 -23.75
N ALA A 278 67.06 0.63 -23.21
CA ALA A 278 65.76 0.87 -23.84
C ALA A 278 65.41 2.38 -23.88
N LYS A 279 65.81 3.15 -22.86
CA LYS A 279 65.72 4.62 -22.91
C LYS A 279 66.64 5.23 -23.97
N TYR A 280 67.85 4.70 -24.15
CA TYR A 280 68.80 5.19 -25.15
C TYR A 280 68.31 4.91 -26.59
N MET A 281 67.80 3.71 -26.84
CA MET A 281 67.20 3.32 -28.13
C MET A 281 65.97 4.18 -28.45
N ALA A 282 65.09 4.43 -27.48
CA ALA A 282 63.96 5.34 -27.66
C ALA A 282 64.43 6.76 -28.03
N LYS A 283 65.50 7.25 -27.39
CA LYS A 283 66.08 8.57 -27.70
C LYS A 283 66.69 8.62 -29.11
N GLN A 284 67.39 7.56 -29.54
CA GLN A 284 67.91 7.46 -30.92
C GLN A 284 66.79 7.40 -31.97
N ILE A 285 65.69 6.71 -31.69
CA ILE A 285 64.54 6.63 -32.62
C ILE A 285 63.83 7.98 -32.74
N ILE A 286 63.78 8.77 -31.66
CA ILE A 286 63.19 10.11 -31.68
C ILE A 286 64.10 11.07 -32.45
N SER A 287 65.41 11.03 -32.20
CA SER A 287 66.38 11.87 -32.94
C SER A 287 66.49 11.51 -34.43
N SER A 288 66.23 10.26 -34.82
CA SER A 288 66.15 9.87 -36.24
C SER A 288 64.80 10.16 -36.90
N LYS A 289 63.76 10.46 -36.10
CA LYS A 289 62.41 10.82 -36.57
C LYS A 289 62.10 12.31 -36.49
N GLU A 290 63.03 13.15 -36.02
CA GLU A 290 62.94 14.58 -36.27
C GLU A 290 63.03 14.79 -37.79
N ALA A 291 61.84 14.95 -38.40
CA ALA A 291 61.68 15.10 -39.83
C ALA A 291 62.60 16.23 -40.34
N PRO A 292 63.21 16.06 -41.53
CA PRO A 292 64.11 17.06 -42.09
C PRO A 292 63.39 18.41 -42.10
N ILE A 293 64.07 19.44 -41.60
CA ILE A 293 63.57 20.81 -41.56
C ILE A 293 63.15 21.18 -42.98
N LEU A 294 61.83 21.13 -43.24
CA LEU A 294 61.26 21.41 -44.55
C LEU A 294 61.74 22.81 -44.99
N SER A 295 62.56 22.85 -46.04
CA SER A 295 63.10 24.08 -46.62
C SER A 295 61.96 25.04 -46.95
N GLY A 296 62.21 26.36 -46.90
CA GLY A 296 61.16 27.37 -47.13
C GLY A 296 60.32 27.13 -48.39
N VAL A 297 60.93 26.54 -49.42
CA VAL A 297 60.27 26.12 -50.68
C VAL A 297 59.25 25.00 -50.47
N SER A 298 59.60 23.95 -49.72
CA SER A 298 58.67 22.83 -49.45
C SER A 298 57.45 23.28 -48.61
N LYS A 299 57.64 24.24 -47.70
CA LYS A 299 56.52 24.89 -46.98
C LYS A 299 55.63 25.72 -47.92
N TYR A 300 56.22 26.38 -48.92
CA TYR A 300 55.47 27.16 -49.91
C TYR A 300 54.64 26.26 -50.84
N VAL A 301 55.20 25.15 -51.31
CA VAL A 301 54.48 24.16 -52.14
C VAL A 301 53.32 23.52 -51.37
N ALA A 302 53.52 23.19 -50.10
CA ALA A 302 52.44 22.68 -49.25
C ALA A 302 51.31 23.71 -49.07
N LYS A 303 51.64 25.01 -48.91
CA LYS A 303 50.64 26.09 -48.86
C LYS A 303 49.89 26.26 -50.18
N GLN A 304 50.60 26.20 -51.31
CA GLN A 304 49.97 26.24 -52.65
C GLN A 304 49.01 25.07 -52.85
N ALA A 305 49.38 23.86 -52.41
CA ALA A 305 48.53 22.68 -52.51
C ALA A 305 47.27 22.73 -51.61
N ILE A 306 47.30 23.50 -50.53
CA ILE A 306 46.14 23.71 -49.64
C ILE A 306 45.19 24.75 -50.26
N ASN A 307 45.73 25.85 -50.81
CA ASN A 307 44.92 26.87 -51.48
C ASN A 307 44.27 26.36 -52.78
N ALA A 308 44.92 25.43 -53.49
CA ALA A 308 44.32 24.76 -54.66
C ALA A 308 43.19 23.77 -54.28
N LYS A 309 43.02 23.45 -52.99
CA LYS A 309 41.99 22.53 -52.48
C LYS A 309 40.82 23.23 -51.77
N GLU A 310 40.76 24.57 -51.78
CA GLU A 310 39.52 25.26 -51.42
C GLU A 310 38.41 24.81 -52.38
N ALA A 311 37.42 24.13 -51.81
CA ALA A 311 36.37 23.42 -52.54
C ALA A 311 35.69 24.30 -53.60
N PRO A 312 35.22 23.71 -54.73
CA PRO A 312 34.55 24.47 -55.78
C PRO A 312 33.39 25.27 -55.21
N ILE A 313 33.32 26.55 -55.59
CA ILE A 313 32.26 27.49 -55.19
C ILE A 313 30.92 26.88 -55.59
N LEU A 314 30.22 26.24 -54.64
CA LEU A 314 28.92 25.64 -54.90
C LEU A 314 27.96 26.75 -55.32
N SER A 315 27.43 26.65 -56.54
CA SER A 315 26.47 27.60 -57.09
C SER A 315 25.25 27.74 -56.18
N GLY A 316 24.56 28.88 -56.23
CA GLY A 316 23.39 29.14 -55.39
C GLY A 316 22.34 28.02 -55.44
N VAL A 317 22.21 27.36 -56.60
CA VAL A 317 21.32 26.20 -56.81
C VAL A 317 21.80 24.97 -56.04
N ALA A 318 23.10 24.66 -56.06
CA ALA A 318 23.66 23.54 -55.30
C ALA A 318 23.51 23.74 -53.78
N LYS A 319 23.61 24.99 -53.30
CA LYS A 319 23.31 25.33 -51.91
C LYS A 319 21.82 25.16 -51.59
N TYR A 320 20.94 25.51 -52.53
CA TYR A 320 19.49 25.38 -52.35
C TYR A 320 19.05 23.92 -52.30
N LEU A 321 19.52 23.07 -53.22
CA LEU A 321 19.22 21.63 -53.22
C LEU A 321 19.71 20.93 -51.94
N LYS A 322 20.87 21.33 -51.42
CA LYS A 322 21.39 20.81 -50.14
C LYS A 322 20.51 21.25 -48.96
N LYS A 323 19.93 22.45 -49.02
CA LYS A 323 18.98 22.96 -48.02
C LYS A 323 17.63 22.25 -48.11
N GLU A 324 17.12 21.99 -49.31
CA GLU A 324 15.91 21.19 -49.51
C GLU A 324 16.10 19.74 -49.04
N ALA A 325 17.22 19.12 -49.35
CA ALA A 325 17.54 17.77 -48.86
C ALA A 325 17.58 17.67 -47.32
N MET A 326 18.04 18.72 -46.64
CA MET A 326 18.02 18.82 -45.18
C MET A 326 16.62 19.10 -44.62
N ALA A 327 15.74 19.77 -45.39
CA ALA A 327 14.36 20.06 -45.00
C ALA A 327 13.46 18.82 -45.14
N VAL A 328 13.64 18.00 -46.17
CA VAL A 328 12.91 16.73 -46.35
C VAL A 328 13.20 15.75 -45.21
N LYS A 329 14.41 15.76 -44.64
CA LYS A 329 14.74 14.94 -43.45
C LYS A 329 14.10 15.42 -42.14
N LYS A 330 13.48 16.61 -42.12
CA LYS A 330 12.71 17.13 -40.98
C LYS A 330 11.21 16.88 -41.16
N MET A 331 10.82 15.66 -41.55
CA MET A 331 9.39 15.31 -41.51
C MET A 331 8.89 15.34 -40.05
N PRO A 332 7.65 15.82 -39.80
CA PRO A 332 7.07 15.79 -38.48
C PRO A 332 7.01 14.35 -37.98
N LYS A 333 7.47 14.12 -36.74
CA LYS A 333 7.25 12.87 -36.02
C LYS A 333 5.78 12.50 -36.17
N VAL A 334 5.51 11.32 -36.75
CA VAL A 334 4.16 10.77 -37.00
C VAL A 334 3.23 11.14 -35.86
N SER A 335 2.17 11.90 -36.16
CA SER A 335 1.23 12.40 -35.16
C SER A 335 0.64 11.22 -34.37
N GLY A 336 0.31 11.42 -33.09
CA GLY A 336 -0.20 10.34 -32.22
C GLY A 336 -1.41 9.61 -32.82
N VAL A 337 -2.19 10.29 -33.67
CA VAL A 337 -3.30 9.74 -34.42
C VAL A 337 -2.85 8.77 -35.52
N ALA A 338 -1.83 9.13 -36.31
CA ALA A 338 -1.27 8.23 -37.32
C ALA A 338 -0.70 6.95 -36.69
N LYS A 339 -0.03 7.07 -35.53
CA LYS A 339 0.40 5.91 -34.73
C LYS A 339 -0.78 5.06 -34.23
N TYR A 340 -1.92 5.68 -33.91
CA TYR A 340 -3.11 4.96 -33.44
C TYR A 340 -3.78 4.16 -34.57
N ILE A 341 -3.87 4.73 -35.76
CA ILE A 341 -4.40 4.05 -36.95
C ILE A 341 -3.50 2.89 -37.36
N GLU A 342 -2.18 3.09 -37.37
CA GLU A 342 -1.19 2.02 -37.63
C GLU A 342 -1.31 0.89 -36.60
N LYS A 343 -1.42 1.22 -35.31
CA LYS A 343 -1.63 0.22 -34.25
C LYS A 343 -2.93 -0.56 -34.41
N LYS A 344 -3.98 0.04 -34.98
CA LYS A 344 -5.25 -0.65 -35.28
C LYS A 344 -5.18 -1.47 -36.56
N ALA A 345 -4.37 -1.07 -37.53
CA ALA A 345 -4.16 -1.84 -38.76
C ALA A 345 -3.34 -3.12 -38.52
N VAL A 346 -2.42 -3.12 -37.55
CA VAL A 346 -1.49 -4.25 -37.32
C VAL A 346 -2.10 -5.43 -36.55
N SER A 347 -3.25 -5.28 -35.88
CA SER A 347 -4.02 -6.46 -35.47
C SER A 347 -5.47 -6.11 -35.10
N PRO A 348 -6.49 -6.79 -35.66
CA PRO A 348 -7.78 -6.83 -35.01
C PRO A 348 -7.55 -7.53 -33.67
N VAL A 349 -7.66 -6.78 -32.57
CA VAL A 349 -7.76 -7.38 -31.23
C VAL A 349 -8.97 -8.30 -31.29
N ALA A 350 -8.71 -9.61 -31.44
CA ALA A 350 -9.77 -10.61 -31.52
C ALA A 350 -10.71 -10.39 -30.34
N SER A 351 -11.98 -10.10 -30.64
CA SER A 351 -13.01 -9.94 -29.63
C SER A 351 -13.01 -11.16 -28.71
N GLY A 352 -13.43 -11.01 -27.45
CA GLY A 352 -13.48 -12.15 -26.51
C GLY A 352 -14.21 -13.36 -27.11
N VAL A 353 -15.22 -13.10 -27.94
CA VAL A 353 -15.95 -14.09 -28.73
C VAL A 353 -15.07 -14.77 -29.77
N SER A 354 -14.31 -14.03 -30.59
CA SER A 354 -13.37 -14.64 -31.56
C SER A 354 -12.31 -15.52 -30.89
N LYS A 355 -11.79 -15.11 -29.72
CA LYS A 355 -10.85 -15.94 -28.93
C LYS A 355 -11.50 -17.22 -28.42
N TYR A 356 -12.77 -17.14 -28.00
CA TYR A 356 -13.52 -18.29 -27.53
C TYR A 356 -13.79 -19.30 -28.66
N MET A 357 -14.25 -18.84 -29.82
CA MET A 357 -14.48 -19.70 -30.98
C MET A 357 -13.18 -20.37 -31.48
N MET A 358 -12.06 -19.64 -31.44
CA MET A 358 -10.76 -20.20 -31.79
C MET A 358 -10.32 -21.30 -30.80
N ARG A 359 -10.53 -21.10 -29.49
CA ARG A 359 -10.27 -22.14 -28.47
C ARG A 359 -11.15 -23.37 -28.68
N GLN A 360 -12.43 -23.18 -28.98
CA GLN A 360 -13.34 -24.29 -29.25
C GLN A 360 -12.88 -25.10 -30.47
N ASN A 361 -12.51 -24.43 -31.56
CA ASN A 361 -12.02 -25.09 -32.77
C ASN A 361 -10.70 -25.85 -32.55
N ILE A 362 -9.77 -25.28 -31.78
CA ILE A 362 -8.51 -25.96 -31.41
C ILE A 362 -8.80 -27.19 -30.54
N SER A 363 -9.71 -27.07 -29.57
CA SER A 363 -10.08 -28.19 -28.70
C SER A 363 -10.82 -29.31 -29.45
N ALA A 364 -11.61 -28.97 -30.47
CA ALA A 364 -12.26 -29.93 -31.33
C ALA A 364 -11.26 -30.68 -32.22
N LYS A 365 -10.30 -29.96 -32.83
CA LYS A 365 -9.22 -30.60 -33.60
C LYS A 365 -8.34 -31.52 -32.75
N ALA A 366 -7.95 -31.09 -31.55
CA ALA A 366 -7.15 -31.90 -30.66
C ALA A 366 -7.85 -33.18 -30.18
N LYS A 367 -9.19 -33.22 -30.20
CA LYS A 367 -9.97 -34.43 -29.93
C LYS A 367 -10.05 -35.36 -31.14
N GLN A 368 -10.07 -34.80 -32.36
CA GLN A 368 -10.06 -35.58 -33.60
C GLN A 368 -8.70 -36.22 -33.90
N GLU A 369 -7.59 -35.62 -33.47
CA GLU A 369 -6.25 -36.24 -33.62
C GLU A 369 -5.94 -37.32 -32.58
N LYS A 370 -6.79 -37.48 -31.54
CA LYS A 370 -6.63 -38.47 -30.47
C LYS A 370 -7.62 -39.64 -30.55
N ALA A 371 -8.48 -39.64 -31.56
CA ALA A 371 -9.37 -40.74 -31.92
C ALA A 371 -8.91 -41.33 -33.25
#